data_AF-A0A6C0AXJ9-F1
#
_entry.id   AF-A0A6C0AXJ9-F1
#
_cell.length_a   1.000
_cell.length_b   1.000
_cell.length_c   1.000
_cell.angle_alpha   90.00
_cell.angle_beta   90.00
_cell.angle_gamma   90.00
#
_symmetry.space_group_name_H-M   'P 1'
#
loop_
_entity.id
_entity.type
_entity.pdbx_description
1 polymer ?
#
loop_
_entity_poly.entity_id
_entity_poly.type
_entity_poly.pdbx_seq_one_letter_code
_entity_poly.pdbx_strand_id
1 'polypeptide(L)'
;MPKSTKKTEAVTATPTPNVDVEVLSADSKKSASKPKVSKSKAVKNVDVVATNVETTTPTNTVVDEQESSESVLTDTFTEFMAKLQNLASQMNSLKSEFRTLEKKAVRELKTAQKINAKRKRKTGNRSPSGFVKPTLISNELANFLKKPHGTEMARTEVTREINGYIRANSLQDKENGRKINPDSHLATLLKINAGEELTYFNLQRYMSPHFAKANAKVPAVDM
;
A
#
# COMPACT_ATOMS: atom_id res chain seq x y z
N MET A 1 -45.61 22.91 -5.89
CA MET A 1 -46.50 21.75 -5.64
C MET A 1 -47.22 21.44 -6.96
N PRO A 2 -47.62 20.19 -7.29
CA PRO A 2 -47.84 19.03 -6.41
C PRO A 2 -46.82 17.87 -6.62
N LYS A 3 -47.20 16.65 -6.21
CA LYS A 3 -46.41 15.39 -6.24
C LYS A 3 -46.65 14.60 -7.54
N SER A 4 -45.70 13.74 -7.93
CA SER A 4 -46.01 12.46 -8.61
C SER A 4 -44.86 11.44 -8.44
N THR A 5 -45.05 10.19 -8.89
CA THR A 5 -44.32 8.99 -8.42
C THR A 5 -43.86 8.03 -9.52
N LYS A 6 -42.70 7.39 -9.32
CA LYS A 6 -42.25 6.10 -9.88
C LYS A 6 -41.13 5.57 -8.94
N LYS A 7 -41.01 4.30 -8.53
CA LYS A 7 -41.44 2.97 -9.04
C LYS A 7 -40.69 2.52 -10.32
N THR A 8 -40.08 1.33 -10.40
CA THR A 8 -39.83 0.30 -9.35
C THR A 8 -38.33 0.23 -9.01
N GLU A 9 -37.49 -0.81 -9.16
CA GLU A 9 -37.59 -2.23 -9.60
C GLU A 9 -36.46 -3.06 -8.96
N ALA A 10 -36.63 -4.37 -8.81
CA ALA A 10 -35.62 -5.28 -8.27
C ALA A 10 -35.34 -6.43 -9.25
N VAL A 11 -34.05 -6.72 -9.53
CA VAL A 11 -33.65 -7.76 -10.49
C VAL A 11 -32.64 -8.72 -9.87
N THR A 12 -32.96 -10.01 -10.02
CA THR A 12 -32.23 -11.21 -9.61
C THR A 12 -30.76 -11.26 -10.06
N ALA A 13 -29.90 -11.84 -9.21
CA ALA A 13 -28.56 -12.27 -9.58
C ALA A 13 -28.54 -13.76 -9.97
N THR A 14 -27.92 -14.10 -11.09
CA THR A 14 -27.72 -15.48 -11.59
C THR A 14 -26.25 -15.91 -11.50
N PRO A 15 -25.89 -17.05 -10.87
CA PRO A 15 -24.51 -17.49 -10.72
C PRO A 15 -24.14 -18.71 -11.59
N THR A 16 -23.16 -18.55 -12.48
CA THR A 16 -22.46 -19.65 -13.20
C THR A 16 -21.11 -19.15 -13.75
N PRO A 17 -20.10 -20.03 -13.96
CA PRO A 17 -19.64 -21.11 -13.09
C PRO A 17 -18.13 -21.00 -12.79
N ASN A 18 -17.64 -21.73 -11.78
CA ASN A 18 -16.19 -21.83 -11.52
C ASN A 18 -15.56 -22.87 -12.48
N VAL A 19 -14.33 -22.61 -12.95
CA VAL A 19 -13.54 -23.59 -13.72
C VAL A 19 -12.15 -23.65 -13.11
N ASP A 20 -11.91 -24.68 -12.30
CA ASP A 20 -10.63 -24.95 -11.67
C ASP A 20 -9.67 -25.61 -12.67
N VAL A 21 -8.43 -25.10 -12.74
CA VAL A 21 -7.34 -25.72 -13.49
C VAL A 21 -6.16 -25.90 -12.55
N GLU A 22 -6.06 -27.11 -12.00
CA GLU A 22 -5.02 -27.49 -11.05
C GLU A 22 -3.70 -27.80 -11.79
N VAL A 23 -2.64 -27.03 -11.49
CA VAL A 23 -1.31 -27.25 -12.08
C VAL A 23 -0.38 -27.86 -11.04
N LEU A 24 0.05 -29.09 -11.31
CA LEU A 24 0.90 -29.90 -10.45
C LEU A 24 2.24 -29.22 -10.15
N SER A 25 2.66 -29.27 -8.88
CA SER A 25 3.98 -28.84 -8.44
C SER A 25 4.96 -30.02 -8.40
N ALA A 26 6.15 -29.87 -8.97
CA ALA A 26 7.23 -30.87 -8.92
C ALA A 26 8.51 -30.24 -8.34
N ASP A 27 9.02 -30.83 -7.24
CA ASP A 27 10.16 -30.31 -6.47
C ASP A 27 11.50 -30.86 -7.00
N SER A 28 12.54 -30.02 -7.04
CA SER A 28 13.80 -30.30 -7.73
C SER A 28 14.91 -30.80 -6.79
N LYS A 29 15.23 -32.10 -6.84
CA LYS A 29 16.39 -32.68 -6.13
C LYS A 29 17.67 -32.69 -6.96
N LYS A 30 18.79 -32.63 -6.23
CA LYS A 30 20.16 -32.36 -6.69
C LYS A 30 21.01 -33.63 -6.73
N SER A 31 21.67 -33.89 -7.86
CA SER A 31 22.85 -34.78 -7.96
C SER A 31 23.87 -34.15 -8.92
N ALA A 32 25.12 -34.61 -8.90
CA ALA A 32 26.23 -33.92 -9.56
C ALA A 32 27.14 -34.88 -10.36
N SER A 33 27.63 -34.42 -11.52
CA SER A 33 28.80 -34.99 -12.18
C SER A 33 29.53 -33.97 -13.08
N LYS A 34 30.81 -34.27 -13.31
CA LYS A 34 31.80 -33.67 -14.22
C LYS A 34 32.81 -34.82 -14.50
N PRO A 35 33.67 -34.82 -15.54
CA PRO A 35 34.33 -33.65 -16.16
C PRO A 35 34.57 -33.74 -17.69
N LYS A 36 35.53 -32.92 -18.18
CA LYS A 36 36.41 -33.04 -19.37
C LYS A 36 36.11 -32.30 -20.71
N VAL A 37 37.00 -31.31 -20.96
CA VAL A 37 37.94 -31.21 -22.11
C VAL A 37 37.45 -30.72 -23.50
N SER A 38 37.47 -29.40 -23.67
CA SER A 38 38.36 -28.60 -24.57
C SER A 38 38.33 -28.66 -26.12
N LYS A 39 38.67 -27.51 -26.72
CA LYS A 39 39.29 -27.27 -28.06
C LYS A 39 38.41 -27.51 -29.31
N SER A 40 38.67 -26.91 -30.49
CA SER A 40 39.28 -25.59 -30.84
C SER A 40 39.20 -25.31 -32.36
N LYS A 41 39.08 -24.03 -32.76
CA LYS A 41 39.50 -23.40 -34.05
C LYS A 41 39.62 -24.25 -35.35
N ALA A 42 38.80 -23.89 -36.34
CA ALA A 42 39.20 -23.63 -37.75
C ALA A 42 38.09 -22.70 -38.35
N VAL A 43 38.31 -21.51 -38.92
CA VAL A 43 39.25 -20.98 -39.94
C VAL A 43 38.68 -21.08 -41.36
N LYS A 44 38.83 -19.96 -42.08
CA LYS A 44 38.33 -19.64 -43.44
C LYS A 44 38.73 -20.68 -44.50
N ASN A 45 37.99 -20.70 -45.60
CA ASN A 45 38.58 -20.92 -46.92
C ASN A 45 38.20 -19.77 -47.87
N VAL A 46 38.87 -19.64 -49.02
CA VAL A 46 38.86 -18.45 -49.90
C VAL A 46 38.63 -18.87 -51.36
N ASP A 47 38.30 -17.88 -52.20
CA ASP A 47 38.30 -17.89 -53.68
C ASP A 47 37.36 -18.85 -54.44
N VAL A 48 36.45 -18.22 -55.21
CA VAL A 48 36.35 -18.48 -56.65
C VAL A 48 36.25 -17.13 -57.36
N VAL A 49 37.22 -16.82 -58.23
CA VAL A 49 37.17 -15.68 -59.15
C VAL A 49 36.37 -16.06 -60.39
N ALA A 50 35.47 -15.18 -60.83
CA ALA A 50 34.76 -15.30 -62.10
C ALA A 50 34.54 -13.92 -62.74
N THR A 51 35.63 -13.33 -63.24
CA THR A 51 35.57 -12.11 -64.07
C THR A 51 34.96 -12.47 -65.43
N ASN A 52 33.93 -11.73 -65.85
CA ASN A 52 33.52 -11.69 -67.27
C ASN A 52 33.71 -10.26 -67.82
N VAL A 53 33.93 -10.15 -69.12
CA VAL A 53 34.40 -8.95 -69.83
C VAL A 53 33.39 -8.56 -70.92
N GLU A 54 33.54 -7.37 -71.52
CA GLU A 54 32.87 -6.91 -72.76
C GLU A 54 31.35 -6.61 -72.63
N THR A 55 30.76 -5.56 -73.23
CA THR A 55 31.17 -4.71 -74.39
C THR A 55 30.68 -3.25 -74.21
N THR A 56 31.26 -2.31 -74.96
CA THR A 56 30.97 -0.86 -74.95
C THR A 56 29.95 -0.40 -76.01
N THR A 57 29.04 0.54 -75.66
CA THR A 57 28.52 1.70 -76.46
C THR A 57 27.95 1.47 -77.89
N PRO A 58 26.84 2.16 -78.30
CA PRO A 58 26.73 3.62 -78.13
C PRO A 58 25.36 4.23 -77.80
N THR A 59 25.48 5.40 -77.16
CA THR A 59 24.69 6.64 -77.29
C THR A 59 23.56 6.67 -78.32
N ASN A 60 22.37 7.06 -77.87
CA ASN A 60 21.45 7.84 -78.69
C ASN A 60 20.79 8.92 -77.83
N THR A 61 20.92 10.20 -78.22
CA THR A 61 20.46 11.34 -77.42
C THR A 61 19.02 11.72 -77.76
N VAL A 62 18.09 11.38 -76.86
CA VAL A 62 16.71 11.90 -76.84
C VAL A 62 16.54 12.69 -75.55
N VAL A 63 17.24 13.82 -75.45
CA VAL A 63 17.28 14.68 -74.26
C VAL A 63 16.45 15.93 -74.51
N ASP A 64 15.28 15.99 -73.87
CA ASP A 64 14.84 17.15 -73.06
C ASP A 64 13.54 16.80 -72.31
N GLU A 65 12.58 16.15 -72.97
CA GLU A 65 11.21 16.05 -72.46
C GLU A 65 10.89 14.75 -71.70
N GLN A 66 11.46 13.60 -72.10
CA GLN A 66 11.24 12.33 -71.36
C GLN A 66 11.89 12.31 -69.97
N GLU A 67 13.09 12.88 -69.80
CA GLU A 67 13.82 12.91 -68.51
C GLU A 67 13.01 13.59 -67.40
N SER A 68 12.19 14.58 -67.75
CA SER A 68 11.27 15.26 -66.81
C SER A 68 10.18 14.33 -66.24
N SER A 69 9.74 13.34 -67.03
CA SER A 69 8.65 12.42 -66.66
C SER A 69 9.15 11.25 -65.81
N GLU A 70 10.34 10.72 -66.12
CA GLU A 70 10.95 9.62 -65.37
C GLU A 70 11.48 10.08 -64.01
N SER A 71 12.11 11.27 -63.94
CA SER A 71 12.55 11.88 -62.68
C SER A 71 11.38 12.08 -61.70
N VAL A 72 10.29 12.72 -62.15
CA VAL A 72 9.07 12.90 -61.34
C VAL A 72 8.50 11.58 -60.84
N LEU A 73 8.49 10.51 -61.65
CA LEU A 73 8.04 9.20 -61.20
C LEU A 73 8.98 8.63 -60.11
N THR A 74 10.31 8.76 -60.26
CA THR A 74 11.26 8.33 -59.22
C THR A 74 11.14 9.16 -57.93
N ASP A 75 10.82 10.45 -58.00
CA ASP A 75 10.56 11.29 -56.84
C ASP A 75 9.31 10.82 -56.07
N THR A 76 8.21 10.51 -56.76
CA THR A 76 7.02 9.95 -56.09
C THR A 76 7.29 8.60 -55.42
N PHE A 77 8.14 7.77 -56.04
CA PHE A 77 8.49 6.46 -55.49
C PHE A 77 9.44 6.56 -54.28
N THR A 78 10.42 7.48 -54.31
CA THR A 78 11.31 7.75 -53.17
C THR A 78 10.55 8.40 -52.00
N GLU A 79 9.62 9.33 -52.27
CA GLU A 79 8.69 9.83 -51.25
C GLU A 79 7.87 8.69 -50.61
N PHE A 80 7.33 7.77 -51.41
CA PHE A 80 6.55 6.64 -50.89
C PHE A 80 7.39 5.71 -50.01
N MET A 81 8.61 5.39 -50.44
CA MET A 81 9.56 4.61 -49.65
C MET A 81 9.96 5.32 -48.35
N ALA A 82 10.15 6.65 -48.37
CA ALA A 82 10.41 7.44 -47.17
C ALA A 82 9.22 7.42 -46.20
N LYS A 83 7.97 7.50 -46.70
CA LYS A 83 6.74 7.36 -45.89
C LYS A 83 6.64 5.96 -45.26
N LEU A 84 6.99 4.91 -46.02
CA LEU A 84 7.01 3.52 -45.54
C LEU A 84 8.09 3.32 -44.45
N GLN A 85 9.29 3.88 -44.64
CA GLN A 85 10.38 3.81 -43.66
C GLN A 85 10.10 4.64 -42.40
N ASN A 86 9.34 5.74 -42.50
CA ASN A 86 8.81 6.49 -41.37
C ASN A 86 7.76 5.66 -40.60
N LEU A 87 6.82 5.01 -41.28
CA LEU A 87 5.87 4.09 -40.63
C LEU A 87 6.57 2.93 -39.92
N ALA A 88 7.67 2.40 -40.49
CA ALA A 88 8.49 1.37 -39.85
C ALA A 88 9.22 1.87 -38.58
N SER A 89 9.66 3.13 -38.55
CA SER A 89 10.28 3.72 -37.35
C SER A 89 9.24 4.00 -36.25
N GLN A 90 8.07 4.55 -36.60
CA GLN A 90 6.93 4.73 -35.70
C GLN A 90 6.43 3.40 -35.11
N MET A 91 6.31 2.36 -35.93
CA MET A 91 5.96 1.01 -35.47
C MET A 91 6.98 0.45 -34.46
N ASN A 92 8.25 0.87 -34.54
CA ASN A 92 9.27 0.48 -33.57
C ASN A 92 9.30 1.39 -32.31
N SER A 93 8.95 2.67 -32.39
CA SER A 93 8.75 3.52 -31.20
C SER A 93 7.55 3.04 -30.39
N LEU A 94 6.41 2.75 -31.03
CA LEU A 94 5.21 2.20 -30.39
C LEU A 94 5.48 0.88 -29.65
N LYS A 95 6.26 -0.04 -30.24
CA LYS A 95 6.71 -1.28 -29.55
C LYS A 95 7.57 -0.99 -28.32
N SER A 96 8.38 0.07 -28.35
CA SER A 96 9.18 0.51 -27.20
C SER A 96 8.29 1.11 -26.11
N GLU A 97 7.43 2.07 -26.49
CA GLU A 97 6.50 2.76 -25.60
C GLU A 97 5.56 1.78 -24.90
N PHE A 98 4.96 0.83 -25.62
CA PHE A 98 4.13 -0.24 -25.06
C PHE A 98 4.88 -1.03 -23.97
N ARG A 99 6.13 -1.44 -24.24
CA ARG A 99 6.99 -2.12 -23.25
C ARG A 99 7.36 -1.24 -22.05
N THR A 100 7.34 0.09 -22.17
CA THR A 100 7.48 0.99 -21.01
C THR A 100 6.16 1.15 -20.24
N LEU A 101 5.03 1.21 -20.94
CA LEU A 101 3.70 1.36 -20.37
C LEU A 101 3.28 0.13 -19.57
N GLU A 102 3.51 -1.07 -20.12
CA GLU A 102 3.39 -2.36 -19.42
C GLU A 102 4.18 -2.35 -18.09
N LYS A 103 5.46 -1.93 -18.15
CA LYS A 103 6.33 -1.84 -16.96
C LYS A 103 5.87 -0.78 -15.97
N LYS A 104 5.23 0.32 -16.41
CA LYS A 104 4.59 1.32 -15.53
C LYS A 104 3.36 0.73 -14.86
N ALA A 105 2.42 0.16 -15.62
CA ALA A 105 1.19 -0.44 -15.11
C ALA A 105 1.47 -1.56 -14.08
N VAL A 106 2.41 -2.47 -14.35
CA VAL A 106 2.82 -3.52 -13.41
C VAL A 106 3.45 -2.96 -12.13
N ARG A 107 4.15 -1.82 -12.19
CA ARG A 107 4.68 -1.13 -11.00
C ARG A 107 3.56 -0.48 -10.20
N GLU A 108 2.63 0.22 -10.85
CA GLU A 108 1.51 0.90 -10.21
C GLU A 108 0.52 -0.08 -9.56
N LEU A 109 0.21 -1.20 -10.21
CA LEU A 109 -0.59 -2.27 -9.61
C LEU A 109 0.08 -2.79 -8.32
N LYS A 110 1.40 -3.00 -8.36
CA LYS A 110 2.19 -3.44 -7.20
C LYS A 110 2.30 -2.37 -6.09
N THR A 111 2.31 -1.07 -6.40
CA THR A 111 2.26 -0.02 -5.37
C THR A 111 0.87 0.14 -4.78
N ALA A 112 -0.18 0.11 -5.60
CA ALA A 112 -1.58 0.16 -5.17
C ALA A 112 -1.93 -1.03 -4.25
N GLN A 113 -1.52 -2.26 -4.61
CA GLN A 113 -1.64 -3.44 -3.75
C GLN A 113 -0.93 -3.24 -2.40
N LYS A 114 0.32 -2.75 -2.39
CA LYS A 114 1.07 -2.45 -1.15
C LYS A 114 0.39 -1.38 -0.30
N ILE A 115 -0.17 -0.34 -0.89
CA ILE A 115 -0.91 0.73 -0.20
C ILE A 115 -2.20 0.17 0.42
N ASN A 116 -2.97 -0.61 -0.33
CA ASN A 116 -4.21 -1.20 0.17
C ASN A 116 -3.96 -2.28 1.24
N ALA A 117 -2.88 -3.06 1.14
CA ALA A 117 -2.45 -3.96 2.21
C ALA A 117 -2.04 -3.21 3.49
N LYS A 118 -1.31 -2.08 3.37
CA LYS A 118 -1.00 -1.20 4.51
C LYS A 118 -2.28 -0.59 5.13
N ARG A 119 -3.23 -0.15 4.30
CA ARG A 119 -4.54 0.36 4.77
C ARG A 119 -5.31 -0.73 5.53
N LYS A 120 -5.50 -1.92 4.95
CA LYS A 120 -6.16 -3.06 5.62
C LYS A 120 -5.49 -3.46 6.95
N ARG A 121 -4.17 -3.34 7.08
CA ARG A 121 -3.46 -3.54 8.36
C ARG A 121 -3.64 -2.43 9.39
N LYS A 122 -3.99 -1.21 8.98
CA LYS A 122 -4.27 -0.06 9.87
C LYS A 122 -5.75 0.05 10.26
N THR A 123 -6.66 -0.35 9.39
CA THR A 123 -8.13 -0.32 9.60
C THR A 123 -8.74 -1.67 9.92
N GLY A 124 -7.95 -2.75 9.92
CA GLY A 124 -8.42 -4.05 10.39
C GLY A 124 -8.83 -3.96 11.86
N ASN A 125 -9.99 -4.52 12.18
CA ASN A 125 -10.57 -4.50 13.52
C ASN A 125 -9.67 -5.25 14.51
N ARG A 126 -8.69 -4.55 15.10
CA ARG A 126 -7.93 -5.06 16.24
C ARG A 126 -8.93 -5.39 17.32
N SER A 127 -8.98 -6.65 17.74
CA SER A 127 -9.77 -7.06 18.90
C SER A 127 -9.48 -6.10 20.06
N PRO A 128 -10.51 -5.63 20.78
CA PRO A 128 -10.31 -4.68 21.85
C PRO A 128 -9.34 -5.29 22.87
N SER A 129 -8.15 -4.69 22.98
CA SER A 129 -7.11 -5.17 23.88
C SER A 129 -7.68 -5.26 25.29
N GLY A 130 -7.24 -6.20 26.12
CA GLY A 130 -7.79 -6.38 27.48
C GLY A 130 -7.69 -5.13 28.38
N PHE A 131 -6.82 -4.18 28.01
CA PHE A 131 -6.71 -2.85 28.62
C PHE A 131 -7.85 -1.87 28.27
N VAL A 132 -8.57 -2.12 27.17
CA VAL A 132 -9.69 -1.34 26.61
C VAL A 132 -11.03 -2.01 26.93
N LYS A 133 -11.07 -3.02 27.83
CA LYS A 133 -12.33 -3.60 28.31
C LYS A 133 -13.05 -2.54 29.16
N PRO A 134 -14.34 -2.21 28.88
CA PRO A 134 -15.15 -1.41 29.78
C PRO A 134 -15.28 -2.07 31.15
N THR A 135 -15.20 -1.27 32.20
CA THR A 135 -15.30 -1.72 33.59
C THR A 135 -16.06 -0.69 34.41
N LEU A 136 -16.94 -1.16 35.29
CA LEU A 136 -17.67 -0.29 36.21
C LEU A 136 -16.70 0.48 37.11
N ILE A 137 -16.96 1.78 37.23
CA ILE A 137 -16.13 2.75 37.95
C ILE A 137 -16.77 3.16 39.27
N SER A 138 -15.95 3.31 40.32
CA SER A 138 -16.38 3.82 41.63
C SER A 138 -16.96 5.24 41.55
N ASN A 139 -17.94 5.54 42.42
CA ASN A 139 -18.63 6.83 42.45
C ASN A 139 -17.69 8.03 42.65
N GLU A 140 -16.62 7.87 43.45
CA GLU A 140 -15.58 8.87 43.68
C GLU A 140 -14.88 9.28 42.37
N LEU A 141 -14.55 8.28 41.54
CA LEU A 141 -13.89 8.47 40.26
C LEU A 141 -14.85 8.98 39.17
N ALA A 142 -16.12 8.54 39.18
CA ALA A 142 -17.15 9.10 38.31
C ALA A 142 -17.36 10.60 38.57
N ASN A 143 -17.44 11.00 39.84
CA ASN A 143 -17.54 12.40 40.27
C ASN A 143 -16.34 13.23 39.80
N PHE A 144 -15.11 12.74 40.01
CA PHE A 144 -13.88 13.43 39.58
C PHE A 144 -13.84 13.63 38.05
N LEU A 145 -14.26 12.62 37.28
CA LEU A 145 -14.34 12.69 35.81
C LEU A 145 -15.61 13.37 35.28
N LYS A 146 -16.50 13.85 36.16
CA LYS A 146 -17.79 14.49 35.85
C LYS A 146 -18.67 13.61 34.93
N LYS A 147 -18.70 12.30 35.20
CA LYS A 147 -19.54 11.29 34.52
C LYS A 147 -20.68 10.87 35.46
N PRO A 148 -21.83 10.38 34.95
CA PRO A 148 -22.88 9.85 35.81
C PRO A 148 -22.43 8.59 36.56
N HIS A 149 -23.03 8.35 37.73
CA HIS A 149 -22.82 7.13 38.52
C HIS A 149 -23.14 5.88 37.71
N GLY A 150 -22.37 4.81 37.94
CA GLY A 150 -22.52 3.55 37.20
C GLY A 150 -21.99 3.57 35.75
N THR A 151 -21.31 4.63 35.31
CA THR A 151 -20.63 4.63 34.00
C THR A 151 -19.55 3.54 33.96
N GLU A 152 -19.53 2.74 32.89
CA GLU A 152 -18.39 1.89 32.54
C GLU A 152 -17.42 2.64 31.62
N MET A 153 -16.13 2.63 31.93
CA MET A 153 -15.08 3.10 30.99
C MET A 153 -13.90 2.13 31.04
N ALA A 154 -13.04 2.17 30.02
CA ALA A 154 -11.81 1.42 30.04
C ALA A 154 -10.74 2.07 30.93
N ARG A 155 -9.90 1.24 31.56
CA ARG A 155 -8.75 1.69 32.37
C ARG A 155 -7.82 2.63 31.60
N THR A 156 -7.65 2.43 30.29
CA THR A 156 -6.87 3.31 29.40
C THR A 156 -7.48 4.68 29.14
N GLU A 157 -8.79 4.84 29.29
CA GLU A 157 -9.50 6.10 29.09
C GLU A 157 -9.44 6.93 30.36
N VAL A 158 -9.71 6.32 31.51
CA VAL A 158 -9.55 6.93 32.83
C VAL A 158 -8.13 7.45 33.05
N THR A 159 -7.09 6.63 32.80
CA THR A 159 -5.70 7.09 32.92
C THR A 159 -5.38 8.21 31.94
N ARG A 160 -6.07 8.31 30.79
CA ARG A 160 -5.91 9.44 29.86
C ARG A 160 -6.57 10.71 30.40
N GLU A 161 -7.78 10.64 30.92
CA GLU A 161 -8.47 11.82 31.48
C GLU A 161 -7.72 12.35 32.72
N ILE A 162 -7.23 11.48 33.60
CA ILE A 162 -6.40 11.88 34.76
C ILE A 162 -5.05 12.47 34.32
N ASN A 163 -4.36 11.89 33.34
CA ASN A 163 -3.14 12.49 32.78
C ASN A 163 -3.40 13.82 32.06
N GLY A 164 -4.62 14.03 31.54
CA GLY A 164 -5.08 15.32 31.03
C GLY A 164 -5.24 16.35 32.14
N TYR A 165 -5.91 15.98 33.23
CA TYR A 165 -6.09 16.81 34.43
C TYR A 165 -4.76 17.25 35.05
N ILE A 166 -3.83 16.32 35.26
CA ILE A 166 -2.49 16.59 35.80
C ILE A 166 -1.75 17.65 34.98
N ARG A 167 -1.88 17.61 33.65
CA ARG A 167 -1.25 18.58 32.73
C ARG A 167 -1.99 19.91 32.70
N ALA A 168 -3.32 19.89 32.65
CA ALA A 168 -4.15 21.11 32.63
C ALA A 168 -3.93 21.96 33.88
N ASN A 169 -3.82 21.32 35.05
CA ASN A 169 -3.57 21.97 36.33
C ASN A 169 -2.08 22.12 36.67
N SER A 170 -1.17 21.76 35.74
CA SER A 170 0.29 21.82 35.93
C SER A 170 0.81 21.14 37.22
N LEU A 171 0.19 20.02 37.61
CA LEU A 171 0.52 19.22 38.81
C LEU A 171 1.77 18.35 38.63
N GLN A 172 2.52 18.54 37.54
CA GLN A 172 3.77 17.84 37.26
C GLN A 172 4.94 18.63 37.87
N ASP A 173 5.83 17.95 38.60
CA ASP A 173 7.04 18.60 39.11
C ASP A 173 7.94 19.10 37.97
N LYS A 174 8.49 20.30 38.12
CA LYS A 174 9.32 20.98 37.11
C LYS A 174 10.72 20.40 37.06
N GLU A 175 11.28 20.06 38.22
CA GLU A 175 12.64 19.50 38.33
C GLU A 175 12.65 18.01 37.96
N ASN A 176 11.63 17.26 38.39
CA ASN A 176 11.48 15.85 38.08
C ASN A 176 10.07 15.53 37.56
N GLY A 177 9.83 15.77 36.27
CA GLY A 177 8.56 15.48 35.60
C GLY A 177 8.09 14.01 35.58
N ARG A 178 8.75 13.10 36.30
CA ARG A 178 8.24 11.74 36.60
C ARG A 178 7.37 11.74 37.86
N LYS A 179 7.59 12.70 38.77
CA LYS A 179 6.78 12.98 39.97
C LYS A 179 5.57 13.85 39.63
N ILE A 180 4.51 13.66 40.39
CA ILE A 180 3.26 14.42 40.33
C ILE A 180 3.00 14.92 41.74
N ASN A 181 2.73 16.21 41.88
CA ASN A 181 2.34 16.84 43.14
C ASN A 181 0.80 16.92 43.13
N PRO A 182 0.07 15.94 43.72
CA PRO A 182 -1.38 15.93 43.63
C PRO A 182 -1.99 17.13 44.34
N ASP A 183 -3.05 17.68 43.75
CA ASP A 183 -3.90 18.65 44.43
C ASP A 183 -4.86 17.93 45.40
N SER A 184 -5.67 18.69 46.13
CA SER A 184 -6.65 18.10 47.07
C SER A 184 -7.59 17.11 46.40
N HIS A 185 -8.08 17.39 45.18
CA HIS A 185 -9.02 16.50 44.50
C HIS A 185 -8.35 15.19 44.07
N LEU A 186 -7.15 15.25 43.49
CA LEU A 186 -6.42 14.04 43.07
C LEU A 186 -5.90 13.23 44.27
N ALA A 187 -5.50 13.88 45.37
CA ALA A 187 -5.08 13.21 46.60
C ALA A 187 -6.26 12.51 47.29
N THR A 188 -7.43 13.17 47.41
CA THR A 188 -8.65 12.56 47.96
C THR A 188 -9.15 11.39 47.11
N LEU A 189 -9.11 11.52 45.77
CA LEU A 189 -9.46 10.43 44.86
C LEU A 189 -8.54 9.22 45.06
N LEU A 190 -7.22 9.42 44.97
CA LEU A 190 -6.25 8.32 44.96
C LEU A 190 -5.91 7.77 46.36
N LYS A 191 -6.42 8.40 47.42
CA LYS A 191 -6.25 8.01 48.84
C LYS A 191 -4.78 7.83 49.23
N ILE A 192 -3.97 8.81 48.82
CA ILE A 192 -2.53 8.84 49.01
C ILE A 192 -2.21 9.44 50.39
N ASN A 193 -1.38 8.76 51.19
CA ASN A 193 -0.93 9.27 52.47
C ASN A 193 0.09 10.42 52.30
N ALA A 194 0.06 11.39 53.21
CA ALA A 194 1.02 12.50 53.22
C ALA A 194 2.46 11.99 53.45
N GLY A 195 3.22 11.87 52.36
CA GLY A 195 4.57 11.28 52.34
C GLY A 195 4.79 10.22 51.25
N GLU A 196 3.73 9.72 50.59
CA GLU A 196 3.88 8.78 49.48
C GLU A 196 4.12 9.48 48.13
N GLU A 197 5.18 9.10 47.41
CA GLU A 197 5.52 9.70 46.11
C GLU A 197 4.59 9.23 44.97
N LEU A 198 3.68 10.11 44.55
CA LEU A 198 2.91 9.90 43.33
C LEU A 198 3.79 10.11 42.09
N THR A 199 3.82 9.08 41.24
CA THR A 199 4.49 9.09 39.94
C THR A 199 3.57 8.47 38.89
N TYR A 200 3.81 8.77 37.61
CA TYR A 200 3.05 8.14 36.51
C TYR A 200 3.15 6.59 36.49
N PHE A 201 4.19 6.03 37.12
CA PHE A 201 4.34 4.57 37.30
C PHE A 201 3.44 4.06 38.45
N ASN A 202 3.48 4.72 39.61
CA ASN A 202 2.69 4.33 40.79
C ASN A 202 1.20 4.64 40.65
N LEU A 203 0.81 5.64 39.85
CA LEU A 203 -0.58 6.04 39.60
C LEU A 203 -1.49 4.84 39.28
N GLN A 204 -0.99 3.87 38.49
CA GLN A 204 -1.75 2.69 38.10
C GLN A 204 -2.09 1.76 39.29
N ARG A 205 -1.29 1.79 40.37
CA ARG A 205 -1.53 1.05 41.63
C ARG A 205 -2.66 1.71 42.42
N TYR A 206 -2.57 3.02 42.69
CA TYR A 206 -3.61 3.78 43.39
C TYR A 206 -4.95 3.80 42.65
N MET A 207 -4.93 3.76 41.31
CA MET A 207 -6.13 3.64 40.50
C MET A 207 -6.81 2.25 40.58
N SER A 208 -6.11 1.20 41.02
CA SER A 208 -6.62 -0.17 40.91
C SER A 208 -7.82 -0.53 41.80
N PRO A 209 -8.05 0.09 42.98
CA PRO A 209 -9.28 -0.10 43.78
C PRO A 209 -10.53 0.58 43.19
N HIS A 210 -10.38 1.58 42.32
CA HIS A 210 -11.49 2.38 41.79
C HIS A 210 -12.23 1.74 40.61
N PHE A 211 -11.75 0.57 40.15
CA PHE A 211 -12.41 -0.27 39.15
C PHE A 211 -12.98 -1.52 39.82
N ALA A 212 -14.19 -1.92 39.43
CA ALA A 212 -14.72 -3.22 39.80
C ALA A 212 -13.77 -4.34 39.32
N LYS A 213 -13.27 -5.16 40.26
CA LYS A 213 -12.56 -6.41 39.91
C LYS A 213 -13.52 -7.27 39.09
N ALA A 214 -13.04 -7.90 38.02
CA ALA A 214 -13.90 -8.52 37.00
C ALA A 214 -14.90 -9.59 37.49
N ASN A 215 -14.71 -10.14 38.70
CA ASN A 215 -15.60 -11.12 39.34
C ASN A 215 -16.16 -10.62 40.70
N ALA A 216 -15.96 -9.36 41.08
CA ALA A 216 -16.47 -8.83 42.35
C ALA A 216 -17.88 -8.28 42.17
N LYS A 217 -18.86 -8.98 42.76
CA LYS A 217 -20.24 -8.50 42.92
C LYS A 217 -20.20 -7.13 43.60
N VAL A 218 -20.83 -6.12 42.98
CA VAL A 218 -20.90 -4.76 43.52
C VAL A 218 -21.62 -4.81 44.88
N PRO A 219 -21.01 -4.32 45.97
CA PRO A 219 -21.77 -4.03 47.18
C PRO A 219 -22.65 -2.83 46.88
N ALA A 220 -23.97 -3.04 46.84
CA ALA A 220 -24.90 -1.92 46.97
C ALA A 220 -24.64 -1.29 48.34
N VAL A 221 -24.35 0.00 48.36
CA VAL A 221 -24.42 0.81 49.58
C VAL A 221 -25.88 1.23 49.68
N ASP A 222 -26.51 0.88 50.80
CA ASP A 222 -27.88 1.30 51.13
C ASP A 222 -27.98 2.82 51.33
N MET A 223 -29.22 3.30 51.49
CA MET A 223 -29.64 4.71 51.47
C MET A 223 -28.86 5.65 52.40
#